data_AF-A0A356M3J6-F1
#
_entry.id   AF-A0A356M3J6-F1
#
_cell.length_a   1.000
_cell.length_b   1.000
_cell.length_c   1.000
_cell.angle_alpha   90.00
_cell.angle_beta   90.00
_cell.angle_gamma   90.00
#
_symmetry.space_group_name_H-M   'P 1'
#
loop_
_entity.id
_entity.type
_entity.pdbx_description
1 polymer ?
#
loop_
_entity_poly.entity_id
_entity_poly.type
_entity_poly.pdbx_seq_one_letter_code
_entity_poly.pdbx_strand_id
1 'polypeptide(L)'
;MTQIGLALGGGGSKGAFQMGAWQAFREMNLEFAAVAGTSIGSINGAFLACGDSAGAEEMWQGLQMDQCLAFSDNRQVSSLDLLSLKNARVLTRELLTRHQLNTQPMRELLGHYIHEDQVRASRVQYGLLTAFYPNFSPQPRWIRDIPENQLVDFIMASSRLPGLQPVRIDGRSYVDGGLVDRVPISMLKDQGFRRIVAVDLGKHAAIRSPLLDNIQLTFIHDGQDLGGTLDITPSQLQRNWRLGYLDTLKAFDRLSGEFYTFESAEWRLLTQRYGLIHVRGLEQAAIAYNLDRGLIYPAEDFVRQIQTRRQEAQREYESRRKALKIDHKFRAILNGQLKVLNLLPPHRLAFLMELTAHAKQNGSLQKIPMHLFRNLDLAAQALCKLDEGNSSGDLD
;
A
#
# COMPACT_ATOMS: atom_id res chain seq x y z
N MET A 1 -31.56 0.89 -9.08
CA MET A 1 -30.12 0.64 -9.31
C MET A 1 -29.53 0.04 -8.03
N THR A 2 -28.68 -0.98 -8.14
CA THR A 2 -28.04 -1.60 -6.96
C THR A 2 -27.00 -0.64 -6.38
N GLN A 3 -27.25 -0.13 -5.18
CA GLN A 3 -26.40 0.84 -4.49
C GLN A 3 -25.02 0.24 -4.17
N ILE A 4 -23.97 1.06 -4.23
CA ILE A 4 -22.58 0.66 -3.99
C ILE A 4 -22.15 1.16 -2.60
N GLY A 5 -21.51 0.27 -1.83
CA GLY A 5 -20.86 0.62 -0.56
C GLY A 5 -19.34 0.74 -0.72
N LEU A 6 -18.72 1.65 0.03
CA LEU A 6 -17.27 1.85 0.04
C LEU A 6 -16.67 1.50 1.41
N ALA A 7 -15.73 0.56 1.46
CA ALA A 7 -14.96 0.24 2.65
C ALA A 7 -13.55 0.84 2.57
N LEU A 8 -13.16 1.63 3.57
CA LEU A 8 -11.86 2.28 3.65
C LEU A 8 -11.05 1.70 4.81
N GLY A 9 -9.92 1.07 4.48
CA GLY A 9 -9.09 0.40 5.46
C GLY A 9 -8.22 1.31 6.35
N GLY A 10 -7.76 0.76 7.46
CA GLY A 10 -6.79 1.41 8.35
C GLY A 10 -5.34 1.28 7.86
N GLY A 11 -4.52 2.30 8.12
CA GLY A 11 -3.12 2.33 7.68
C GLY A 11 -2.30 3.60 8.00
N GLY A 12 -2.79 4.51 8.86
CA GLY A 12 -2.11 5.77 9.18
C GLY A 12 -1.87 6.64 7.94
N SER A 13 -0.67 7.20 7.77
CA SER A 13 -0.34 8.10 6.66
C SER A 13 -0.49 7.47 5.26
N LYS A 14 -0.59 6.13 5.17
CA LYS A 14 -0.95 5.42 3.93
C LYS A 14 -2.33 5.82 3.40
N GLY A 15 -3.18 6.47 4.22
CA GLY A 15 -4.46 7.02 3.80
C GLY A 15 -4.38 8.01 2.64
N ALA A 16 -3.22 8.59 2.33
CA ALA A 16 -3.03 9.35 1.09
C ALA A 16 -3.39 8.52 -0.17
N PHE A 17 -3.19 7.19 -0.14
CA PHE A 17 -3.65 6.29 -1.19
C PHE A 17 -5.17 6.30 -1.36
N GLN A 18 -5.95 6.40 -0.28
CA GLN A 18 -7.41 6.53 -0.37
C GLN A 18 -7.83 7.87 -0.99
N MET A 19 -7.05 8.93 -0.80
CA MET A 19 -7.30 10.21 -1.45
C MET A 19 -7.13 10.14 -2.97
N GLY A 20 -6.09 9.43 -3.42
CA GLY A 20 -5.93 9.09 -4.85
C GLY A 20 -7.08 8.25 -5.40
N ALA A 21 -7.54 7.26 -4.62
CA ALA A 21 -8.70 6.47 -4.98
C ALA A 21 -9.98 7.33 -5.09
N TRP A 22 -10.18 8.24 -4.14
CA TRP A 22 -11.31 9.16 -4.15
C TRP A 22 -11.27 10.11 -5.35
N GLN A 23 -10.10 10.61 -5.72
CA GLN A 23 -9.92 11.37 -6.96
C GLN A 23 -10.40 10.57 -8.18
N ALA A 24 -9.95 9.32 -8.33
CA ALA A 24 -10.37 8.47 -9.45
C ALA A 24 -11.88 8.17 -9.43
N PHE A 25 -12.48 7.94 -8.26
CA PHE A 25 -13.93 7.75 -8.14
C PHE A 25 -14.71 8.96 -8.63
N ARG A 26 -14.27 10.17 -8.27
CA ARG A 26 -14.90 11.43 -8.72
C ARG A 26 -14.81 11.60 -10.22
N GLU A 27 -13.62 11.38 -10.81
CA GLU A 27 -13.42 11.46 -12.27
C GLU A 27 -14.26 10.43 -13.04
N MET A 28 -14.52 9.26 -12.44
CA MET A 28 -15.40 8.23 -13.00
C MET A 28 -16.89 8.45 -12.72
N ASN A 29 -17.27 9.50 -11.98
CA ASN A 29 -18.62 9.72 -11.46
C ASN A 29 -19.19 8.50 -10.71
N LEU A 30 -18.34 7.83 -9.93
CA LEU A 30 -18.73 6.69 -9.12
C LEU A 30 -19.36 7.17 -7.80
N GLU A 31 -20.66 6.97 -7.66
CA GLU A 31 -21.41 7.35 -6.46
C GLU A 31 -21.54 6.19 -5.47
N PHE A 32 -21.41 6.51 -4.18
CA PHE A 32 -21.56 5.57 -3.08
C PHE A 32 -22.78 5.95 -2.24
N ALA A 33 -23.55 4.94 -1.82
CA ALA A 33 -24.68 5.15 -0.91
C ALA A 33 -24.27 5.02 0.56
N ALA A 34 -23.14 4.36 0.83
CA ALA A 34 -22.57 4.24 2.16
C ALA A 34 -21.05 4.14 2.11
N VAL A 35 -20.39 4.63 3.16
CA VAL A 35 -18.95 4.58 3.39
C VAL A 35 -18.70 4.08 4.79
N ALA A 36 -17.90 3.03 4.94
CA ALA A 36 -17.47 2.49 6.22
C ALA A 36 -15.94 2.59 6.33
N GLY A 37 -15.44 3.23 7.38
CA GLY A 37 -14.02 3.48 7.56
C GLY A 37 -13.44 2.87 8.83
N THR A 38 -12.13 2.57 8.81
CA THR A 38 -11.38 2.19 10.01
C THR A 38 -10.11 3.00 10.10
N SER A 39 -9.80 3.57 11.28
CA SER A 39 -8.60 4.37 11.51
C SER A 39 -8.52 5.56 10.53
N ILE A 40 -7.44 5.72 9.78
CA ILE A 40 -7.39 6.76 8.73
C ILE A 40 -8.55 6.68 7.73
N GLY A 41 -9.10 5.49 7.49
CA GLY A 41 -10.29 5.30 6.67
C GLY A 41 -11.55 5.90 7.28
N SER A 42 -11.66 6.02 8.61
CA SER A 42 -12.78 6.73 9.24
C SER A 42 -12.66 8.24 9.06
N ILE A 43 -11.44 8.79 9.10
CA ILE A 43 -11.18 10.21 8.82
C ILE A 43 -11.52 10.53 7.35
N ASN A 44 -10.87 9.84 6.41
CA ASN A 44 -11.13 10.03 4.97
C ASN A 44 -12.58 9.72 4.59
N GLY A 45 -13.20 8.74 5.26
CA GLY A 45 -14.59 8.39 5.04
C GLY A 45 -15.58 9.48 5.45
N ALA A 46 -15.25 10.30 6.46
CA ALA A 46 -16.10 11.40 6.89
C ALA A 46 -16.13 12.50 5.81
N PHE A 47 -14.96 12.89 5.30
CA PHE A 47 -14.85 13.82 4.16
C PHE A 47 -15.56 13.30 2.92
N LEU A 48 -15.36 12.02 2.59
CA LEU A 48 -15.98 11.43 1.40
C LEU A 48 -17.51 11.35 1.54
N ALA A 49 -18.01 11.07 2.75
CA ALA A 49 -19.45 11.07 3.01
C ALA A 49 -20.06 12.47 2.82
N CYS A 50 -19.47 13.54 3.34
CA CYS A 50 -19.99 14.90 3.11
C CYS A 50 -19.61 15.50 1.74
N GLY A 51 -18.73 14.85 0.99
CA GLY A 51 -18.27 15.32 -0.32
C GLY A 51 -17.25 16.46 -0.26
N ASP A 52 -16.65 16.72 0.89
CA ASP A 52 -15.68 17.81 1.09
C ASP A 52 -14.26 17.39 0.68
N SER A 53 -14.02 17.33 -0.63
CA SER A 53 -12.68 17.01 -1.15
C SER A 53 -11.67 18.11 -0.89
N ALA A 54 -12.12 19.37 -0.87
CA ALA A 54 -11.24 20.52 -0.69
C ALA A 54 -10.67 20.57 0.73
N GLY A 55 -11.52 20.42 1.76
CA GLY A 55 -11.06 20.34 3.15
C GLY A 55 -10.17 19.13 3.40
N ALA A 56 -10.46 17.99 2.78
CA ALA A 56 -9.59 16.82 2.87
C ALA A 56 -8.21 17.05 2.23
N GLU A 57 -8.16 17.63 1.02
CA GLU A 57 -6.91 17.98 0.34
C GLU A 57 -6.09 18.98 1.16
N GLU A 58 -6.73 20.01 1.70
CA GLU A 58 -6.10 21.02 2.55
C GLU A 58 -5.49 20.39 3.81
N MET A 59 -6.27 19.56 4.52
CA MET A 59 -5.80 18.86 5.71
C MET A 59 -4.57 17.97 5.40
N TRP A 60 -4.61 17.19 4.31
CA TRP A 60 -3.51 16.30 3.94
C TRP A 60 -2.25 17.05 3.51
N GLN A 61 -2.39 18.19 2.82
CA GLN A 61 -1.25 19.02 2.39
C GLN A 61 -0.65 19.83 3.55
N GLY A 62 -1.48 20.25 4.50
CA GLY A 62 -1.07 21.02 5.68
C GLY A 62 -0.58 20.16 6.86
N LEU A 63 -0.62 18.83 6.74
CA LEU A 63 -0.37 17.91 7.86
C LEU A 63 1.06 18.01 8.40
N GLN A 64 1.19 18.27 9.69
CA GLN A 64 2.48 18.30 10.39
C GLN A 64 2.59 17.19 11.45
N MET A 65 3.82 16.80 11.79
CA MET A 65 4.06 15.66 12.69
C MET A 65 3.57 15.93 14.11
N ASP A 66 3.75 17.15 14.59
CA ASP A 66 3.31 17.62 15.91
C ASP A 66 1.78 17.62 16.06
N GLN A 67 1.05 17.80 14.95
CA GLN A 67 -0.41 17.66 14.91
C GLN A 67 -0.85 16.19 14.99
N CYS A 68 -0.08 15.26 14.42
CA CYS A 68 -0.35 13.82 14.51
C CYS A 68 0.01 13.24 15.88
N LEU A 69 1.21 13.57 16.37
CA LEU A 69 1.79 13.16 17.64
C LEU A 69 2.71 14.27 18.15
N ALA A 70 2.29 14.99 19.18
CA ALA A 70 3.14 15.97 19.83
C ALA A 70 4.23 15.27 20.67
N PHE A 71 5.47 15.30 20.19
CA PHE A 71 6.67 14.87 20.93
C PHE A 71 7.22 16.01 21.77
N SER A 72 7.80 15.70 22.93
CA SER A 72 8.29 16.73 23.86
C SER A 72 9.68 17.26 23.49
N ASP A 73 10.44 16.46 22.73
CA ASP A 73 11.81 16.76 22.35
C ASP A 73 11.86 17.12 20.87
N ASN A 74 12.30 18.34 20.55
CA ASN A 74 12.33 18.94 19.21
C ASN A 74 13.40 18.31 18.29
N ARG A 75 13.76 17.05 18.53
CA ARG A 75 14.67 16.30 17.67
C ARG A 75 13.88 15.89 16.45
N GLN A 76 14.41 16.15 15.27
CA GLN A 76 13.92 15.62 14.00
C GLN A 76 13.85 14.09 14.09
N VAL A 77 12.73 13.56 14.59
CA VAL A 77 12.39 12.16 14.47
C VAL A 77 12.07 11.98 13.00
N SER A 78 13.06 11.51 12.25
CA SER A 78 12.86 11.15 10.84
C SER A 78 11.64 10.23 10.79
N SER A 79 10.65 10.64 9.99
CA SER A 79 9.32 10.03 9.77
C SER A 79 9.34 8.56 9.36
N LEU A 80 10.52 7.98 9.20
CA LEU A 80 10.76 6.61 8.79
C LEU A 80 10.44 5.65 9.94
N ASP A 81 9.15 5.34 10.05
CA ASP A 81 8.64 4.13 10.67
C ASP A 81 8.81 4.06 12.21
N LEU A 82 8.26 5.06 12.92
CA LEU A 82 8.20 5.15 14.39
C LEU A 82 7.59 3.89 15.07
N LEU A 83 6.72 3.15 14.35
CA LEU A 83 6.09 1.90 14.80
C LEU A 83 6.86 0.64 14.38
N SER A 84 7.99 0.78 13.68
CA SER A 84 8.91 -0.32 13.40
C SER A 84 9.61 -0.78 14.66
N LEU A 85 9.89 -2.08 14.78
CA LEU A 85 10.74 -2.65 15.85
C LEU A 85 12.10 -1.93 15.99
N LYS A 86 12.60 -1.30 14.92
CA LYS A 86 13.87 -0.55 14.93
C LYS A 86 13.76 0.80 15.66
N ASN A 87 12.62 1.48 15.57
CA ASN A 87 12.38 2.79 16.17
C ASN A 87 11.42 2.75 17.37
N ALA A 88 10.90 1.56 17.69
CA ALA A 88 10.10 1.29 18.88
C ALA A 88 10.75 1.80 20.16
N ARG A 89 12.09 1.86 20.24
CA ARG A 89 12.82 2.42 21.39
C ARG A 89 12.53 3.89 21.66
N VAL A 90 12.32 4.70 20.61
CA VAL A 90 11.99 6.13 20.73
C VAL A 90 10.57 6.29 21.28
N LEU A 91 9.60 5.61 20.64
CA LEU A 91 8.20 5.61 21.08
C LEU A 91 8.04 5.03 22.49
N THR A 92 8.72 3.93 22.80
CA THR A 92 8.71 3.29 24.13
C THR A 92 9.33 4.19 25.18
N ARG A 93 10.42 4.91 24.87
CA ARG A 93 11.04 5.84 25.81
C ARG A 93 10.13 7.04 26.10
N GLU A 94 9.49 7.61 25.08
CA GLU A 94 8.53 8.72 25.21
C GLU A 94 7.28 8.29 26.03
N LEU A 95 6.76 7.08 25.77
CA LEU A 95 5.64 6.48 26.52
C LEU A 95 6.01 6.12 27.97
N LEU A 96 7.28 5.81 28.23
CA LEU A 96 7.80 5.54 29.58
C LEU A 96 8.09 6.83 30.36
N THR A 97 8.51 7.91 29.69
CA THR A 97 8.81 9.21 30.34
C THR A 97 7.56 10.05 30.60
N ARG A 98 6.51 9.92 29.77
CA ARG A 98 5.20 10.53 30.04
C ARG A 98 4.12 9.48 29.87
N HIS A 99 3.32 9.31 30.92
CA HIS A 99 2.22 8.35 30.95
C HIS A 99 1.19 8.52 29.81
N GLN A 100 1.19 9.65 29.06
CA GLN A 100 0.27 9.91 27.93
C GLN A 100 0.93 10.83 26.87
N LEU A 101 0.94 10.40 25.60
CA LEU A 101 1.21 11.28 24.46
C LEU A 101 0.00 12.21 24.24
N ASN A 102 0.26 13.50 24.00
CA ASN A 102 -0.80 14.48 23.82
C ASN A 102 -1.45 14.31 22.43
N THR A 103 -2.73 13.94 22.41
CA THR A 103 -3.52 13.78 21.17
C THR A 103 -4.55 14.89 20.98
N GLN A 104 -4.48 15.96 21.77
CA GLN A 104 -5.31 17.14 21.61
C GLN A 104 -5.09 17.84 20.26
N PRO A 105 -3.85 18.00 19.73
CA PRO A 105 -3.64 18.62 18.43
C PRO A 105 -4.38 17.91 17.29
N MET A 106 -4.39 16.57 17.30
CA MET A 106 -5.15 15.78 16.33
C MET A 106 -6.66 15.99 16.47
N ARG A 107 -7.17 16.08 17.71
CA ARG A 107 -8.59 16.38 17.94
C ARG A 107 -8.97 17.76 17.39
N GLU A 108 -8.13 18.76 17.64
CA GLU A 108 -8.34 20.14 17.16
C GLU A 108 -8.30 20.20 15.64
N LEU A 109 -7.32 19.53 15.01
CA LEU A 109 -7.21 19.41 13.57
C LEU A 109 -8.47 18.77 12.97
N LEU A 110 -8.93 17.64 13.51
CA LEU A 110 -10.14 16.97 13.04
C LEU A 110 -11.39 17.81 13.29
N GLY A 111 -11.50 18.49 14.43
CA GLY A 111 -12.62 19.38 14.73
C GLY A 111 -12.66 20.64 13.86
N HIS A 112 -11.51 21.06 13.32
CA HIS A 112 -11.43 22.17 12.36
C HIS A 112 -12.00 21.78 10.99
N TYR A 113 -11.68 20.58 10.50
CA TYR A 113 -12.04 20.16 9.13
C TYR A 113 -13.30 19.28 9.05
N ILE A 114 -13.65 18.51 10.08
CA ILE A 114 -14.80 17.59 10.05
C ILE A 114 -15.99 18.21 10.78
N HIS A 115 -16.98 18.64 9.99
CA HIS A 115 -18.22 19.20 10.50
C HIS A 115 -19.32 18.13 10.58
N GLU A 116 -19.72 17.78 11.80
CA GLU A 116 -20.70 16.72 12.08
C GLU A 116 -22.05 16.95 11.38
N ASP A 117 -22.53 18.19 11.35
CA ASP A 117 -23.79 18.56 10.68
C ASP A 117 -23.78 18.18 9.19
N GLN A 118 -22.63 18.37 8.51
CA GLN A 118 -22.50 18.04 7.10
C GLN A 118 -22.49 16.53 6.86
N VAL A 119 -21.83 15.77 7.74
CA VAL A 119 -21.80 14.31 7.68
C VAL A 119 -23.20 13.73 7.95
N ARG A 120 -23.94 14.29 8.92
CA ARG A 120 -25.32 13.90 9.25
C ARG A 120 -26.32 14.25 8.15
N ALA A 121 -26.15 15.40 7.50
CA ALA A 121 -27.01 15.84 6.40
C ALA A 121 -26.73 15.13 5.06
N SER A 122 -25.63 14.37 4.96
CA SER A 122 -25.26 13.70 3.73
C SER A 122 -26.24 12.60 3.33
N ARG A 123 -26.40 12.42 2.01
CA ARG A 123 -27.10 11.27 1.43
C ARG A 123 -26.28 9.99 1.49
N VAL A 124 -24.96 10.10 1.66
CA VAL A 124 -24.05 8.97 1.82
C VAL A 124 -24.01 8.58 3.29
N GLN A 125 -24.43 7.35 3.61
CA GLN A 125 -24.40 6.87 4.99
C GLN A 125 -22.95 6.70 5.46
N TYR A 126 -22.57 7.38 6.52
CA TYR A 126 -21.24 7.27 7.10
C TYR A 126 -21.21 6.27 8.27
N GLY A 127 -20.20 5.40 8.29
CA GLY A 127 -19.91 4.53 9.41
C GLY A 127 -18.41 4.42 9.69
N LEU A 128 -18.08 4.13 10.94
CA LEU A 128 -16.72 3.85 11.39
C LEU A 128 -16.67 2.58 12.24
N LEU A 129 -15.51 1.94 12.27
CA LEU A 129 -15.24 0.82 13.14
C LEU A 129 -14.24 1.20 14.24
N THR A 130 -14.63 0.95 15.49
CA THR A 130 -13.73 0.95 16.66
C THR A 130 -13.89 -0.38 17.40
N ALA A 131 -13.16 -0.61 18.49
CA ALA A 131 -13.29 -1.80 19.31
C ALA A 131 -13.22 -1.45 20.80
N PHE A 132 -13.90 -2.22 21.65
CA PHE A 132 -13.79 -2.06 23.11
C PHE A 132 -12.43 -2.54 23.62
N TYR A 133 -11.95 -1.89 24.68
CA TYR A 133 -10.81 -2.34 25.47
C TYR A 133 -11.29 -2.85 26.84
N PRO A 134 -10.73 -3.95 27.39
CA PRO A 134 -9.57 -4.72 26.92
C PRO A 134 -9.90 -5.95 26.05
N ASN A 135 -11.17 -6.24 25.80
CA ASN A 135 -11.57 -7.48 25.12
C ASN A 135 -11.46 -7.43 23.58
N PHE A 136 -11.16 -6.28 23.00
CA PHE A 136 -11.08 -6.05 21.56
C PHE A 136 -12.35 -6.50 20.82
N SER A 137 -13.53 -6.31 21.41
CA SER A 137 -14.78 -6.64 20.70
C SER A 137 -15.08 -5.55 19.66
N PRO A 138 -15.35 -5.90 18.38
CA PRO A 138 -15.71 -4.93 17.34
C PRO A 138 -16.92 -4.10 17.73
N GLN A 139 -16.89 -2.80 17.44
CA GLN A 139 -17.94 -1.82 17.71
C GLN A 139 -18.19 -0.98 16.45
N PRO A 140 -18.95 -1.50 15.47
CA PRO A 140 -19.36 -0.73 14.30
C PRO A 140 -20.32 0.39 14.75
N ARG A 141 -20.11 1.60 14.23
CA ARG A 141 -20.95 2.78 14.51
C ARG A 141 -21.32 3.47 13.21
N TRP A 142 -22.60 3.54 12.91
CA TRP A 142 -23.11 4.42 11.85
C TRP A 142 -23.37 5.81 12.44
N ILE A 143 -23.32 6.86 11.62
CA ILE A 143 -23.53 8.25 12.07
C ILE A 143 -24.83 8.43 12.85
N ARG A 144 -25.90 7.72 12.44
CA ARG A 144 -27.20 7.70 13.13
C ARG A 144 -27.16 7.11 14.55
N ASP A 145 -26.17 6.27 14.83
CA ASP A 145 -25.98 5.59 16.12
C ASP A 145 -24.95 6.31 17.01
N ILE A 146 -24.30 7.36 16.49
CA ILE A 146 -23.36 8.20 17.23
C ILE A 146 -24.16 9.36 17.87
N PRO A 147 -24.03 9.62 19.18
CA PRO A 147 -24.64 10.79 19.82
C PRO A 147 -24.19 12.10 19.18
N GLU A 148 -25.07 13.09 19.16
CA GLU A 148 -24.75 14.43 18.64
C GLU A 148 -23.53 15.03 19.36
N ASN A 149 -22.67 15.70 18.58
CA ASN A 149 -21.41 16.31 19.01
C ASN A 149 -20.32 15.32 19.48
N GLN A 150 -20.45 14.03 19.16
CA GLN A 150 -19.45 13.01 19.48
C GLN A 150 -18.78 12.38 18.24
N LEU A 151 -19.04 12.87 17.02
CA LEU A 151 -18.45 12.28 15.82
C LEU A 151 -16.91 12.26 15.89
N VAL A 152 -16.30 13.39 16.24
CA VAL A 152 -14.84 13.51 16.34
C VAL A 152 -14.29 12.60 17.44
N ASP A 153 -15.01 12.39 18.55
CA ASP A 153 -14.62 11.45 19.60
C ASP A 153 -14.53 10.01 19.09
N PHE A 154 -15.54 9.57 18.35
CA PHE A 154 -15.55 8.22 17.77
C PHE A 154 -14.54 8.06 16.63
N ILE A 155 -14.27 9.10 15.84
CA ILE A 155 -13.18 9.09 14.86
C ILE A 155 -11.83 8.94 15.58
N MET A 156 -11.59 9.71 16.64
CA MET A 156 -10.37 9.61 17.46
C MET A 156 -10.21 8.22 18.10
N ALA A 157 -11.32 7.58 18.52
CA ALA A 157 -11.32 6.20 19.00
C ALA A 157 -10.97 5.20 17.89
N SER A 158 -11.51 5.39 16.67
CA SER A 158 -11.21 4.55 15.52
C SER A 158 -9.77 4.70 15.02
N SER A 159 -9.16 5.89 15.14
CA SER A 159 -7.80 6.19 14.67
C SER A 159 -6.73 6.16 15.77
N ARG A 160 -7.00 5.43 16.86
CA ARG A 160 -6.11 5.41 18.03
C ARG A 160 -4.88 4.54 17.82
N LEU A 161 -3.73 5.14 17.56
CA LEU A 161 -2.49 4.40 17.30
C LEU A 161 -2.19 3.32 18.37
N PRO A 162 -1.80 2.10 17.94
CA PRO A 162 -1.43 1.03 18.86
C PRO A 162 -0.33 1.45 19.84
N GLY A 163 -0.51 1.12 21.12
CA GLY A 163 0.40 1.50 22.21
C GLY A 163 0.02 2.78 22.94
N LEU A 164 -0.91 3.58 22.40
CA LEU A 164 -1.51 4.70 23.13
C LEU A 164 -2.61 4.22 24.09
N GLN A 165 -2.90 5.01 25.12
CA GLN A 165 -4.01 4.75 26.04
C GLN A 165 -5.35 4.75 25.28
N PRO A 166 -6.30 3.85 25.61
CA PRO A 166 -7.63 3.84 25.01
C PRO A 166 -8.36 5.18 25.14
N VAL A 167 -9.17 5.53 24.13
CA VAL A 167 -10.06 6.71 24.18
C VAL A 167 -11.27 6.37 25.05
N ARG A 168 -11.64 7.24 25.98
CA ARG A 168 -12.82 7.06 26.83
C ARG A 168 -13.98 7.91 26.32
N ILE A 169 -15.10 7.27 26.01
CA ILE A 169 -16.35 7.90 25.58
C ILE A 169 -17.47 7.29 26.41
N ASP A 170 -18.25 8.12 27.10
CA ASP A 170 -19.40 7.72 27.93
C ASP A 170 -19.09 6.55 28.89
N GLY A 171 -17.94 6.62 29.56
CA GLY A 171 -17.50 5.62 30.54
C GLY A 171 -16.96 4.31 29.94
N ARG A 172 -16.96 4.14 28.62
CA ARG A 172 -16.38 2.98 27.92
C ARG A 172 -15.04 3.32 27.29
N SER A 173 -14.13 2.34 27.25
CA SER A 173 -12.80 2.49 26.66
C SER A 173 -12.74 1.85 25.28
N TYR A 174 -12.19 2.58 24.32
CA TYR A 174 -12.13 2.24 22.91
C TYR A 174 -10.69 2.28 22.36
N VAL A 175 -10.42 1.44 21.38
CA VAL A 175 -9.16 1.37 20.63
C VAL A 175 -9.44 1.30 19.13
N ASP A 176 -8.39 1.46 18.32
CA ASP A 176 -8.47 1.44 16.85
C ASP A 176 -9.07 0.13 16.33
N GLY A 177 -10.04 0.26 15.43
CA GLY A 177 -10.75 -0.87 14.84
C GLY A 177 -9.86 -1.75 13.97
N GLY A 178 -8.72 -1.24 13.49
CA GLY A 178 -7.75 -1.98 12.69
C GLY A 178 -7.08 -3.11 13.44
N LEU A 179 -7.21 -3.16 14.78
CA LEU A 179 -6.81 -4.30 15.60
C LEU A 179 -7.75 -5.51 15.45
N VAL A 180 -8.99 -5.29 14.99
CA VAL A 180 -10.02 -6.33 14.86
C VAL A 180 -10.41 -6.61 13.42
N ASP A 181 -10.70 -5.57 12.63
CA ASP A 181 -11.00 -5.66 11.22
C ASP A 181 -10.42 -4.43 10.53
N ARG A 182 -9.51 -4.68 9.59
CA ARG A 182 -8.73 -3.62 8.96
C ARG A 182 -9.47 -2.94 7.84
N VAL A 183 -10.39 -3.63 7.17
CA VAL A 183 -11.18 -3.11 6.05
C VAL A 183 -12.63 -3.54 6.29
N PRO A 184 -13.52 -2.64 6.76
CA PRO A 184 -14.80 -3.00 7.36
C PRO A 184 -15.89 -3.36 6.33
N ILE A 185 -15.61 -4.33 5.46
CA ILE A 185 -16.54 -4.86 4.43
C ILE A 185 -17.79 -5.46 5.11
N SER A 186 -17.60 -6.08 6.28
CA SER A 186 -18.66 -6.65 7.11
C SER A 186 -19.76 -5.64 7.43
N MET A 187 -19.40 -4.41 7.81
CA MET A 187 -20.36 -3.34 8.12
C MET A 187 -21.31 -3.06 6.95
N LEU A 188 -20.78 -2.99 5.73
CA LEU A 188 -21.57 -2.74 4.53
C LEU A 188 -22.43 -3.95 4.16
N LYS A 189 -21.85 -5.16 4.24
CA LYS A 189 -22.60 -6.41 4.01
C LYS A 189 -23.84 -6.49 4.92
N ASP A 190 -23.66 -6.14 6.19
CA ASP A 190 -24.69 -6.19 7.23
C ASP A 190 -25.79 -5.12 7.01
N GLN A 191 -25.46 -3.99 6.37
CA GLN A 191 -26.45 -3.01 5.87
C GLN A 191 -27.15 -3.45 4.57
N GLY A 192 -26.86 -4.64 4.05
CA GLY A 192 -27.49 -5.16 2.84
C GLY A 192 -26.77 -4.82 1.53
N PHE A 193 -25.61 -4.14 1.57
CA PHE A 193 -24.83 -3.89 0.37
C PHE A 193 -24.31 -5.20 -0.24
N ARG A 194 -24.44 -5.32 -1.56
CA ARG A 194 -23.97 -6.47 -2.35
C ARG A 194 -22.95 -6.07 -3.41
N ARG A 195 -22.83 -4.78 -3.72
CA ARG A 195 -21.75 -4.22 -4.53
C ARG A 195 -20.88 -3.39 -3.61
N ILE A 196 -19.66 -3.84 -3.36
CA ILE A 196 -18.74 -3.21 -2.42
C ILE A 196 -17.44 -2.90 -3.13
N VAL A 197 -16.97 -1.66 -2.98
CA VAL A 197 -15.61 -1.27 -3.32
C VAL A 197 -14.83 -1.21 -2.01
N ALA A 198 -13.65 -1.82 -1.96
CA ALA A 198 -12.82 -1.86 -0.76
C ALA A 198 -11.41 -1.37 -1.07
N VAL A 199 -10.93 -0.38 -0.32
CA VAL A 199 -9.58 0.19 -0.45
C VAL A 199 -8.72 -0.26 0.72
N ASP A 200 -7.69 -1.06 0.42
CA ASP A 200 -6.80 -1.66 1.39
C ASP A 200 -5.40 -1.01 1.37
N LEU A 201 -4.93 -0.61 2.55
CA LEU A 201 -3.63 0.04 2.79
C LEU A 201 -2.51 -0.92 3.27
N GLY A 202 -2.78 -2.23 3.25
CA GLY A 202 -1.90 -3.22 3.87
C GLY A 202 -0.82 -3.73 2.94
N LYS A 203 0.28 -4.21 3.53
CA LYS A 203 1.36 -4.86 2.77
C LYS A 203 0.90 -6.16 2.09
N HIS A 204 -0.10 -6.80 2.68
CA HIS A 204 -0.76 -7.97 2.13
C HIS A 204 -2.26 -7.71 2.18
N ALA A 205 -2.96 -8.08 1.11
CA ALA A 205 -4.41 -8.02 1.05
C ALA A 205 -4.99 -8.71 2.29
N ALA A 206 -5.67 -7.95 3.16
CA ALA A 206 -6.24 -8.51 4.40
C ALA A 206 -7.56 -9.25 4.17
N ILE A 207 -7.99 -9.46 2.93
CA ILE A 207 -9.19 -10.23 2.66
C ILE A 207 -8.91 -11.70 2.98
N ARG A 208 -9.18 -12.06 4.24
CA ARG A 208 -9.61 -13.41 4.57
C ARG A 208 -10.97 -13.56 3.88
N SER A 209 -11.01 -14.32 2.80
CA SER A 209 -12.25 -14.68 2.12
C SER A 209 -12.83 -15.93 2.80
N PRO A 210 -13.83 -15.81 3.68
CA PRO A 210 -14.84 -16.84 3.81
C PRO A 210 -16.01 -16.39 2.95
N LEU A 211 -16.10 -16.95 1.74
CA LEU A 211 -17.34 -17.07 0.95
C LEU A 211 -18.30 -15.89 1.14
N LEU A 212 -17.96 -14.76 0.52
CA LEU A 212 -18.87 -13.62 0.40
C LEU A 212 -19.98 -13.98 -0.61
N ASP A 213 -20.86 -14.92 -0.22
CA ASP A 213 -21.98 -15.35 -1.06
C ASP A 213 -22.77 -14.11 -1.48
N ASN A 214 -22.86 -13.91 -2.80
CA ASN A 214 -23.59 -12.82 -3.45
C ASN A 214 -23.04 -11.39 -3.25
N ILE A 215 -21.75 -11.20 -2.95
CA ILE A 215 -21.12 -9.87 -3.00
C ILE A 215 -20.21 -9.73 -4.22
N GLN A 216 -20.50 -8.72 -5.05
CA GLN A 216 -19.56 -8.21 -6.04
C GLN A 216 -18.58 -7.26 -5.35
N LEU A 217 -17.35 -7.72 -5.15
CA LEU A 217 -16.28 -6.97 -4.50
C LEU A 217 -15.28 -6.46 -5.54
N THR A 218 -15.15 -5.14 -5.64
CA THR A 218 -14.01 -4.48 -6.31
C THR A 218 -12.98 -4.14 -5.26
N PHE A 219 -11.79 -4.75 -5.36
CA PHE A 219 -10.75 -4.59 -4.36
C PHE A 219 -9.59 -3.78 -4.92
N ILE A 220 -9.26 -2.67 -4.24
CA ILE A 220 -8.19 -1.76 -4.60
C ILE A 220 -7.09 -1.92 -3.55
N HIS A 221 -5.93 -2.38 -3.98
CA HIS A 221 -4.75 -2.51 -3.13
C HIS A 221 -3.49 -2.29 -3.96
N ASP A 222 -2.45 -1.77 -3.33
CA ASP A 222 -1.13 -1.72 -3.96
C ASP A 222 -0.42 -3.07 -3.80
N GLY A 223 0.26 -3.52 -4.86
CA GLY A 223 1.02 -4.76 -4.87
C GLY A 223 2.36 -4.70 -4.12
N GLN A 224 2.76 -3.54 -3.60
CA GLN A 224 3.98 -3.28 -2.85
C GLN A 224 3.70 -2.49 -1.56
N ASP A 225 4.75 -2.24 -0.78
CA ASP A 225 4.62 -1.45 0.44
C ASP A 225 4.38 0.03 0.12
N LEU A 226 3.37 0.60 0.79
CA LEU A 226 3.04 2.03 0.77
C LEU A 226 3.89 2.85 1.77
N GLY A 227 4.89 2.24 2.41
CA GLY A 227 5.81 2.91 3.34
C GLY A 227 5.44 2.73 4.81
N GLY A 228 5.94 3.61 5.66
CA GLY A 228 5.67 3.59 7.11
C GLY A 228 4.30 4.17 7.46
N THR A 229 3.67 3.69 8.53
CA THR A 229 2.34 4.15 9.00
C THR A 229 2.34 5.61 9.48
N LEU A 230 3.51 6.16 9.82
CA LEU A 230 3.70 7.53 10.29
C LEU A 230 4.63 8.33 9.36
N ASP A 231 4.84 7.84 8.13
CA ASP A 231 5.64 8.59 7.16
C ASP A 231 4.74 9.60 6.44
N ILE A 232 4.80 10.85 6.89
CA ILE A 232 4.04 11.99 6.34
C ILE A 232 4.90 12.90 5.45
N THR A 233 6.07 12.42 4.99
CA THR A 233 6.89 13.22 4.09
C THR A 233 6.12 13.56 2.81
N PRO A 234 6.20 14.80 2.29
CA PRO A 234 5.44 15.19 1.10
C PRO A 234 5.63 14.25 -0.09
N SER A 235 6.85 13.76 -0.31
CA SER A 235 7.16 12.80 -1.38
C SER A 235 6.46 11.45 -1.17
N GLN A 236 6.41 10.93 0.05
CA GLN A 236 5.72 9.67 0.36
C GLN A 236 4.20 9.81 0.25
N LEU A 237 3.63 10.93 0.73
CA LEU A 237 2.21 11.24 0.60
C LEU A 237 1.80 11.37 -0.87
N GLN A 238 2.55 12.17 -1.66
CA GLN A 238 2.29 12.36 -3.08
C GLN A 238 2.43 11.05 -3.86
N ARG A 239 3.45 10.24 -3.56
CA ARG A 239 3.62 8.91 -4.15
C ARG A 239 2.40 8.03 -3.87
N ASN A 240 1.98 7.93 -2.60
CA ASN A 240 0.85 7.08 -2.23
C ASN A 240 -0.46 7.57 -2.84
N TRP A 241 -0.68 8.89 -2.89
CA TRP A 241 -1.80 9.49 -3.60
C TRP A 241 -1.80 9.08 -5.07
N ARG A 242 -0.66 9.21 -5.74
CA ARG A 242 -0.56 8.83 -7.15
C ARG A 242 -0.82 7.35 -7.38
N LEU A 243 -0.28 6.48 -6.53
CA LEU A 243 -0.52 5.03 -6.61
C LEU A 243 -2.00 4.69 -6.39
N GLY A 244 -2.64 5.33 -5.41
CA GLY A 244 -4.07 5.15 -5.13
C GLY A 244 -4.95 5.48 -6.32
N TYR A 245 -4.63 6.57 -7.02
CA TYR A 245 -5.30 6.94 -8.26
C TYR A 245 -5.13 5.88 -9.35
N LEU A 246 -3.88 5.46 -9.61
CA LEU A 246 -3.57 4.51 -10.69
C LEU A 246 -4.13 3.10 -10.43
N ASP A 247 -3.97 2.59 -9.21
CA ASP A 247 -4.49 1.27 -8.84
C ASP A 247 -6.03 1.24 -8.83
N THR A 248 -6.67 2.36 -8.50
CA THR A 248 -8.12 2.49 -8.63
C THR A 248 -8.55 2.41 -10.09
N LEU A 249 -7.90 3.15 -10.99
CA LEU A 249 -8.20 3.07 -12.42
C LEU A 249 -7.98 1.65 -12.98
N LYS A 250 -6.95 0.93 -12.52
CA LYS A 250 -6.74 -0.47 -12.87
C LYS A 250 -7.85 -1.39 -12.34
N ALA A 251 -8.30 -1.20 -11.10
CA ALA A 251 -9.37 -2.00 -10.51
C ALA A 251 -10.74 -1.83 -11.21
N PHE A 252 -10.89 -0.77 -12.01
CA PHE A 252 -12.06 -0.49 -12.83
C PHE A 252 -11.79 -0.65 -14.34
N ASP A 253 -10.75 -1.41 -14.70
CA ASP A 253 -10.37 -1.75 -16.09
C ASP A 253 -10.14 -0.52 -17.00
N ARG A 254 -9.81 0.64 -16.42
CA ARG A 254 -9.48 1.88 -17.16
C ARG A 254 -8.01 1.93 -17.56
N LEU A 255 -7.15 1.32 -16.75
CA LEU A 255 -5.72 1.15 -17.00
C LEU A 255 -5.37 -0.33 -16.81
N SER A 256 -4.18 -0.72 -17.25
CA SER A 256 -3.70 -2.11 -17.20
C SER A 256 -2.33 -2.21 -16.52
N GLY A 257 -1.94 -3.43 -16.19
CA GLY A 257 -0.67 -3.76 -15.52
C GLY A 257 -0.87 -4.34 -14.12
N GLU A 258 0.15 -5.00 -13.58
CA GLU A 258 0.11 -5.59 -12.24
C GLU A 258 0.71 -4.62 -11.22
N PHE A 259 1.98 -4.26 -11.39
CA PHE A 259 2.72 -3.37 -10.50
C PHE A 259 2.96 -2.00 -11.11
N TYR A 260 3.12 -1.94 -12.42
CA TYR A 260 3.23 -0.72 -13.21
C TYR A 260 1.91 -0.45 -13.93
N THR A 261 1.80 0.74 -14.52
CA THR A 261 0.55 1.20 -15.11
C THR A 261 0.74 1.53 -16.58
N PHE A 262 -0.19 1.05 -17.40
CA PHE A 262 -0.18 1.19 -18.85
C PHE A 262 -1.57 1.57 -19.34
N GLU A 263 -1.64 2.32 -20.43
CA GLU A 263 -2.89 2.41 -21.20
C GLU A 263 -3.22 1.06 -21.85
N SER A 264 -4.49 0.79 -22.11
CA SER A 264 -4.94 -0.49 -22.66
C SER A 264 -4.38 -0.80 -24.05
N ALA A 265 -3.99 0.21 -24.83
CA ALA A 265 -3.29 0.02 -26.11
C ALA A 265 -1.84 -0.47 -25.88
N GLU A 266 -1.10 0.25 -25.04
CA GLU A 266 0.29 -0.08 -24.68
C GLU A 266 0.41 -1.45 -24.01
N TRP A 267 -0.52 -1.80 -23.13
CA TRP A 267 -0.56 -3.11 -22.49
C TRP A 267 -0.78 -4.25 -23.50
N ARG A 268 -1.67 -4.04 -24.48
CA ARG A 268 -1.89 -5.01 -25.56
C ARG A 268 -0.63 -5.19 -26.41
N LEU A 269 0.08 -4.10 -26.73
CA LEU A 269 1.35 -4.17 -27.46
C LEU A 269 2.39 -5.00 -26.69
N LEU A 270 2.58 -4.74 -25.39
CA LEU A 270 3.51 -5.50 -24.55
C LEU A 270 3.15 -6.99 -24.51
N THR A 271 1.88 -7.29 -24.23
CA THR A 271 1.42 -8.68 -24.06
C THR A 271 1.38 -9.46 -25.36
N GLN A 272 1.12 -8.83 -26.50
CA GLN A 272 1.24 -9.47 -27.82
C GLN A 272 2.69 -9.76 -28.18
N ARG A 273 3.61 -8.83 -27.91
CA ARG A 273 5.03 -8.98 -28.25
C ARG A 273 5.76 -9.99 -27.38
N TYR A 274 5.55 -9.95 -26.07
CA TYR A 274 6.33 -10.75 -25.12
C TYR A 274 5.55 -11.92 -24.50
N GLY A 275 4.21 -11.88 -24.55
CA GLY A 275 3.33 -12.80 -23.83
C GLY A 275 3.16 -12.40 -22.36
N LEU A 276 1.96 -12.61 -21.83
CA LEU A 276 1.55 -12.15 -20.50
C LEU A 276 2.52 -12.55 -19.37
N ILE A 277 2.98 -13.81 -19.36
CA ILE A 277 3.91 -14.31 -18.33
C ILE A 277 5.23 -13.55 -18.34
N HIS A 278 5.76 -13.24 -19.53
CA HIS A 278 7.02 -12.50 -19.64
C HIS A 278 6.83 -11.03 -19.27
N VAL A 279 5.71 -10.40 -19.66
CA VAL A 279 5.41 -9.02 -19.23
C VAL A 279 5.34 -8.91 -17.71
N ARG A 280 4.72 -9.88 -17.02
CA ARG A 280 4.75 -9.95 -15.54
C ARG A 280 6.18 -10.08 -15.00
N GLY A 281 7.03 -10.86 -15.68
CA GLY A 281 8.45 -10.93 -15.38
C GLY A 281 9.17 -9.58 -15.57
N LEU A 282 8.84 -8.83 -16.63
CA LEU A 282 9.37 -7.48 -16.84
C LEU A 282 8.94 -6.52 -15.74
N GLU A 283 7.69 -6.57 -15.27
CA GLU A 283 7.25 -5.79 -14.11
C GLU A 283 8.01 -6.15 -12.82
N GLN A 284 8.30 -7.44 -12.60
CA GLN A 284 9.15 -7.86 -11.47
C GLN A 284 10.60 -7.38 -11.60
N ALA A 285 11.15 -7.40 -12.82
CA ALA A 285 12.48 -6.84 -13.09
C ALA A 285 12.49 -5.33 -12.82
N ALA A 286 11.46 -4.61 -13.26
CA ALA A 286 11.31 -3.18 -13.01
C ALA A 286 11.22 -2.85 -11.51
N ILE A 287 10.54 -3.67 -10.71
CA ILE A 287 10.57 -3.56 -9.23
C ILE A 287 12.00 -3.74 -8.71
N ALA A 288 12.70 -4.79 -9.16
CA ALA A 288 14.07 -5.05 -8.72
C ALA A 288 15.02 -3.90 -9.07
N TYR A 289 14.76 -3.21 -10.18
CA TYR A 289 15.50 -2.03 -10.63
C TYR A 289 14.98 -0.69 -10.10
N ASN A 290 13.93 -0.72 -9.26
CA ASN A 290 13.35 0.45 -8.63
C ASN A 290 12.87 1.53 -9.64
N LEU A 291 12.21 1.11 -10.72
CA LEU A 291 11.52 2.04 -11.62
C LEU A 291 10.32 2.68 -10.91
N ASP A 292 10.00 3.92 -11.29
CA ASP A 292 8.91 4.69 -10.67
C ASP A 292 7.52 4.14 -11.03
N ARG A 293 6.77 3.69 -10.03
CA ARG A 293 5.43 3.13 -10.21
C ARG A 293 4.33 4.19 -10.33
N GLY A 294 4.63 5.46 -10.07
CA GLY A 294 3.69 6.59 -10.18
C GLY A 294 3.41 7.06 -11.60
N LEU A 295 4.04 6.43 -12.61
CA LEU A 295 3.94 6.79 -14.02
C LEU A 295 2.98 5.87 -14.78
N ILE A 296 2.43 6.40 -15.88
CA ILE A 296 1.79 5.61 -16.92
C ILE A 296 2.82 5.45 -18.03
N TYR A 297 3.20 4.21 -18.33
CA TYR A 297 4.29 3.93 -19.24
C TYR A 297 3.81 3.65 -20.66
N PRO A 298 4.45 4.26 -21.68
CA PRO A 298 4.49 3.68 -23.02
C PRO A 298 5.24 2.34 -23.00
N ALA A 299 4.78 1.38 -23.79
CA ALA A 299 5.32 0.02 -23.85
C ALA A 299 6.83 0.01 -24.15
N GLU A 300 7.25 0.75 -25.17
CA GLU A 300 8.65 0.79 -25.60
C GLU A 300 9.56 1.46 -24.56
N ASP A 301 9.07 2.53 -23.93
CA ASP A 301 9.80 3.25 -22.89
C ASP A 301 10.03 2.36 -21.66
N PHE A 302 9.01 1.60 -21.25
CA PHE A 302 9.11 0.67 -20.13
C PHE A 302 10.22 -0.38 -20.36
N VAL A 303 10.23 -1.02 -21.53
CA VAL A 303 11.24 -2.03 -21.88
C VAL A 303 12.63 -1.39 -21.96
N ARG A 304 12.74 -0.21 -22.59
CA ARG A 304 14.01 0.52 -22.71
C ARG A 304 14.58 0.87 -21.33
N GLN A 305 13.76 1.36 -20.40
CA GLN A 305 14.20 1.67 -19.05
C GLN A 305 14.68 0.41 -18.30
N ILE A 306 13.99 -0.73 -18.43
CA ILE A 306 14.44 -2.01 -17.86
C ILE A 306 15.81 -2.40 -18.42
N GLN A 307 16.01 -2.30 -19.73
CA GLN A 307 17.29 -2.63 -20.37
C GLN A 307 18.43 -1.71 -19.87
N THR A 308 18.20 -0.40 -19.80
CA THR A 308 19.18 0.56 -19.27
C THR A 308 19.55 0.24 -17.82
N ARG A 309 18.55 0.05 -16.95
CA ARG A 309 18.80 -0.29 -15.53
C ARG A 309 19.49 -1.62 -15.34
N ARG A 310 19.18 -2.61 -16.19
CA ARG A 310 19.87 -3.90 -16.21
C ARG A 310 21.35 -3.72 -16.53
N GLN A 311 21.70 -2.93 -17.56
CA GLN A 311 23.10 -2.68 -17.93
C GLN A 311 23.86 -1.92 -16.84
N GLU A 312 23.22 -0.95 -16.18
CA GLU A 312 23.79 -0.27 -15.01
C GLU A 312 24.04 -1.25 -13.86
N ALA A 313 23.03 -2.06 -13.50
CA ALA A 313 23.12 -3.04 -12.44
C ALA A 313 24.17 -4.11 -12.71
N GLN A 314 24.34 -4.54 -13.97
CA GLN A 314 25.36 -5.52 -14.36
C GLN A 314 26.77 -4.95 -14.20
N ARG A 315 27.00 -3.70 -14.65
CA ARG A 315 28.29 -3.02 -14.47
C ARG A 315 28.63 -2.83 -12.99
N GLU A 316 27.65 -2.44 -12.17
CA GLU A 316 27.84 -2.32 -10.72
C GLU A 316 28.13 -3.69 -10.07
N TYR A 317 27.36 -4.71 -10.44
CA TYR A 317 27.53 -6.08 -9.97
C TYR A 317 28.95 -6.62 -10.22
N GLU A 318 29.46 -6.44 -11.44
CA GLU A 318 30.79 -6.88 -11.86
C GLU A 318 31.90 -6.09 -11.15
N SER A 319 31.81 -4.76 -11.14
CA SER A 319 32.80 -3.91 -10.47
C SER A 319 32.89 -4.19 -8.97
N ARG A 320 31.76 -4.55 -8.33
CA ARG A 320 31.68 -4.86 -6.89
C ARG A 320 31.79 -6.37 -6.60
N ARG A 321 32.06 -7.23 -7.58
CA ARG A 321 32.03 -8.70 -7.44
C ARG A 321 32.82 -9.21 -6.24
N LYS A 322 34.05 -8.72 -6.05
CA LYS A 322 34.92 -9.07 -4.93
C LYS A 322 34.34 -8.62 -3.59
N ALA A 323 33.87 -7.37 -3.51
CA ALA A 323 33.29 -6.80 -2.29
C ALA A 323 31.98 -7.50 -1.88
N LEU A 324 31.16 -7.89 -2.86
CA LEU A 324 29.93 -8.65 -2.66
C LEU A 324 30.17 -10.14 -2.36
N LYS A 325 31.43 -10.61 -2.43
CA LYS A 325 31.83 -12.01 -2.23
C LYS A 325 31.06 -12.98 -3.14
N ILE A 326 30.85 -12.60 -4.40
CA ILE A 326 30.01 -13.38 -5.33
C ILE A 326 30.58 -14.78 -5.54
N ASP A 327 31.87 -14.95 -5.80
CA ASP A 327 32.46 -16.28 -6.06
C ASP A 327 32.34 -17.24 -4.86
N HIS A 328 32.33 -16.69 -3.64
CA HIS A 328 32.05 -17.46 -2.44
C HIS A 328 30.57 -17.88 -2.38
N LYS A 329 29.64 -16.94 -2.64
CA LYS A 329 28.20 -17.23 -2.68
C LYS A 329 27.83 -18.23 -3.77
N PHE A 330 28.44 -18.11 -4.94
CA PHE A 330 28.26 -19.00 -6.09
C PHE A 330 28.61 -20.44 -5.68
N ARG A 331 29.84 -20.66 -5.20
CA ARG A 331 30.27 -21.97 -4.69
C ARG A 331 29.40 -22.50 -3.56
N ALA A 332 29.00 -21.63 -2.62
CA ALA A 332 28.13 -22.02 -1.51
C ALA A 332 26.72 -22.44 -1.99
N ILE A 333 26.19 -21.88 -3.09
CA ILE A 333 24.94 -22.33 -3.71
C ILE A 333 25.12 -23.71 -4.34
N LEU A 334 26.16 -23.90 -5.16
CA LEU A 334 26.39 -25.19 -5.83
C LEU A 334 26.58 -26.33 -4.82
N ASN A 335 27.18 -26.03 -3.67
CA ASN A 335 27.41 -27.01 -2.59
C ASN A 335 26.22 -27.15 -1.62
N GLY A 336 25.11 -26.43 -1.83
CA GLY A 336 23.94 -26.48 -0.94
C GLY A 336 24.15 -25.88 0.45
N GLN A 337 25.16 -25.03 0.63
CA GLN A 337 25.58 -24.46 1.91
C GLN A 337 24.99 -23.07 2.19
N LEU A 338 24.52 -22.36 1.15
CA LEU A 338 24.01 -20.99 1.32
C LEU A 338 22.58 -20.97 1.86
N LYS A 339 22.39 -20.44 3.07
CA LYS A 339 21.06 -20.29 3.71
C LYS A 339 20.42 -18.91 3.50
N VAL A 340 21.24 -17.87 3.32
CA VAL A 340 20.78 -16.48 3.24
C VAL A 340 21.53 -15.73 2.14
N LEU A 341 20.80 -15.00 1.31
CA LEU A 341 21.34 -14.20 0.21
C LEU A 341 21.20 -12.70 0.46
N ASN A 342 22.21 -12.12 1.09
CA ASN A 342 22.32 -10.68 1.30
C ASN A 342 22.90 -10.00 0.06
N LEU A 343 22.02 -9.63 -0.87
CA LEU A 343 22.30 -8.79 -2.04
C LEU A 343 21.11 -7.83 -2.23
N LEU A 344 21.41 -6.62 -2.71
CA LEU A 344 20.37 -5.69 -3.15
C LEU A 344 19.60 -6.32 -4.33
N PRO A 345 18.31 -5.97 -4.54
CA PRO A 345 17.49 -6.59 -5.58
C PRO A 345 18.12 -6.60 -6.99
N PRO A 346 18.74 -5.50 -7.50
CA PRO A 346 19.38 -5.53 -8.83
C PRO A 346 20.53 -6.56 -8.91
N HIS A 347 21.40 -6.59 -7.89
CA HIS A 347 22.52 -7.53 -7.82
C HIS A 347 22.06 -8.98 -7.61
N ARG A 348 20.94 -9.17 -6.90
CA ARG A 348 20.34 -10.49 -6.71
C ARG A 348 19.80 -11.04 -8.03
N LEU A 349 19.18 -10.19 -8.84
CA LEU A 349 18.72 -10.55 -10.17
C LEU A 349 19.89 -10.87 -11.11
N ALA A 350 20.93 -10.01 -11.14
CA ALA A 350 22.16 -10.28 -11.92
C ALA A 350 22.81 -11.62 -11.53
N PHE A 351 22.90 -11.91 -10.22
CA PHE A 351 23.43 -13.17 -9.72
C PHE A 351 22.58 -14.39 -10.12
N LEU A 352 21.25 -14.26 -10.11
CA LEU A 352 20.35 -15.31 -10.59
C LEU A 352 20.56 -15.58 -12.09
N MET A 353 20.76 -14.53 -12.88
CA MET A 353 21.03 -14.66 -14.31
C MET A 353 22.36 -15.38 -14.56
N GLU A 354 23.42 -15.05 -13.80
CA GLU A 354 24.71 -15.74 -13.88
C GLU A 354 24.58 -17.24 -13.54
N LEU A 355 23.85 -17.59 -12.47
CA LEU A 355 23.59 -18.98 -12.09
C LEU A 355 22.79 -19.73 -13.17
N THR A 356 21.78 -19.09 -13.74
CA THR A 356 20.94 -19.67 -14.80
C THR A 356 21.76 -19.92 -16.07
N ALA A 357 22.61 -18.98 -16.46
CA ALA A 357 23.50 -19.14 -17.61
C ALA A 357 24.50 -20.28 -17.40
N HIS A 358 25.09 -20.38 -16.20
CA HIS A 358 25.99 -21.47 -15.84
C HIS A 358 25.29 -22.85 -15.85
N ALA A 359 24.06 -22.93 -15.35
CA ALA A 359 23.26 -24.16 -15.38
C ALA A 359 22.95 -24.62 -16.81
N LYS A 360 22.57 -23.68 -17.70
CA LYS A 360 22.34 -23.95 -19.13
C LYS A 360 23.60 -24.49 -19.83
N GLN A 361 24.77 -23.89 -19.57
CA GLN A 361 26.03 -24.30 -20.20
C GLN A 361 26.52 -25.69 -19.76
N ASN A 362 26.30 -26.06 -18.50
CA ASN A 362 26.85 -27.30 -17.94
C ASN A 362 25.86 -28.49 -17.95
N GLY A 363 24.71 -28.35 -18.62
CA GLY A 363 23.69 -29.41 -18.73
C GLY A 363 23.12 -29.89 -17.39
N SER A 364 23.36 -29.14 -16.31
CA SER A 364 23.06 -29.52 -14.95
C SER A 364 21.76 -28.87 -14.50
N LEU A 365 20.76 -29.69 -14.21
CA LEU A 365 19.56 -29.34 -13.43
C LEU A 365 19.89 -29.10 -11.95
N GLN A 366 21.07 -28.54 -11.62
CA GLN A 366 21.37 -28.16 -10.25
C GLN A 366 20.24 -27.25 -9.77
N LYS A 367 19.49 -27.73 -8.77
CA LYS A 367 18.32 -27.03 -8.25
C LYS A 367 18.78 -25.73 -7.61
N ILE A 368 18.73 -24.65 -8.38
CA ILE A 368 18.92 -23.31 -7.85
C ILE A 368 17.91 -23.16 -6.70
N PRO A 369 18.34 -22.80 -5.48
CA PRO A 369 17.45 -22.66 -4.35
C PRO A 369 16.57 -21.41 -4.53
N MET A 370 15.48 -21.55 -5.29
CA MET A 370 14.60 -20.43 -5.68
C MET A 370 13.98 -19.69 -4.49
N HIS A 371 13.93 -20.31 -3.32
CA HIS A 371 13.55 -19.64 -2.08
C HIS A 371 14.49 -18.48 -1.69
N LEU A 372 15.73 -18.44 -2.19
CA LEU A 372 16.68 -17.33 -2.02
C LEU A 372 16.41 -16.17 -3.00
N PHE A 373 15.63 -16.42 -4.05
CA PHE A 373 15.35 -15.52 -5.17
C PHE A 373 13.84 -15.27 -5.32
N ARG A 374 13.11 -15.21 -4.20
CA ARG A 374 11.66 -14.98 -4.20
C ARG A 374 11.29 -13.81 -5.11
N ASN A 375 10.32 -14.02 -5.99
CA ASN A 375 9.79 -13.04 -6.95
C ASN A 375 10.81 -12.52 -7.98
N LEU A 376 11.87 -13.29 -8.28
CA LEU A 376 12.84 -12.95 -9.33
C LEU A 376 12.94 -13.99 -10.45
N ASP A 377 12.26 -15.13 -10.33
CA ASP A 377 12.29 -16.19 -11.35
C ASP A 377 11.72 -15.70 -12.69
N LEU A 378 10.49 -15.19 -12.66
CA LEU A 378 9.84 -14.64 -13.85
C LEU A 378 10.64 -13.46 -14.41
N ALA A 379 11.24 -12.64 -13.55
CA ALA A 379 12.12 -11.55 -13.97
C ALA A 379 13.34 -12.07 -14.76
N ALA A 380 14.04 -13.08 -14.24
CA ALA A 380 15.19 -13.66 -14.94
C ALA A 380 14.78 -14.29 -16.28
N GLN A 381 13.67 -15.03 -16.31
CA GLN A 381 13.14 -15.63 -17.54
C GLN A 381 12.77 -14.57 -18.59
N ALA A 382 12.09 -13.50 -18.18
CA ALA A 382 11.72 -12.39 -19.06
C ALA A 382 12.93 -11.65 -19.62
N LEU A 383 13.95 -11.41 -18.78
CA LEU A 383 15.19 -10.76 -19.21
C LEU A 383 16.00 -11.64 -20.17
N CYS A 384 16.00 -12.97 -20.01
CA CYS A 384 16.61 -13.87 -20.99
C CYS A 384 15.90 -13.81 -22.35
N LYS A 385 14.56 -13.80 -22.36
CA LYS A 385 13.79 -13.69 -23.60
C LYS A 385 14.00 -12.36 -24.32
N LEU A 386 14.19 -11.26 -23.57
CA LEU A 386 14.55 -9.97 -24.15
C LEU A 386 15.89 -10.02 -24.90
N ASP A 387 16.86 -10.81 -24.42
CA ASP A 387 18.16 -10.95 -25.09
C ASP A 387 18.05 -11.75 -26.39
N GLU A 388 17.22 -12.80 -26.39
CA GLU A 388 16.94 -13.63 -27.57
C GLU A 388 16.25 -12.81 -28.68
N GLY A 389 15.33 -11.91 -28.32
CA GLY A 389 14.65 -11.04 -29.29
C GLY A 389 15.53 -9.94 -29.89
N ASN A 390 16.60 -9.52 -29.20
CA ASN A 390 17.57 -8.56 -29.73
C ASN A 390 18.61 -9.22 -30.64
N SER A 391 18.82 -10.53 -30.53
CA SER A 391 19.77 -11.28 -31.37
C SER A 391 19.18 -11.74 -32.71
N SER A 392 17.86 -11.60 -32.90
CA SER A 392 17.16 -11.80 -34.18
C SER A 392 16.94 -10.51 -34.99
N GLY A 393 17.54 -9.37 -34.56
CA GLY A 393 17.34 -8.04 -35.16
C GLY A 393 18.36 -7.60 -36.22
N ASP A 394 19.30 -8.46 -36.61
CA ASP A 394 20.30 -8.20 -37.67
C ASP A 394 20.10 -9.12 -38.90
N LEU A 395 18.84 -9.46 -39.22
CA LEU A 395 18.48 -10.15 -40.46
C LEU A 395 17.23 -9.50 -41.06
N ASP A 396 17.39 -8.29 -41.59
CA ASP A 396 16.58 -7.76 -42.69
C ASP A 396 17.51 -7.12 -43.72
#